data_AF-A0A6C0BUY1-F1
#
_entry.id   AF-A0A6C0BUY1-F1
#
_cell.length_a   1.000
_cell.length_b   1.000
_cell.length_c   1.000
_cell.angle_alpha   90.00
_cell.angle_beta   90.00
_cell.angle_gamma   90.00
#
_symmetry.space_group_name_H-M   'P 1'
#
loop_
_entity.id
_entity.type
_entity.pdbx_description
1 polymer ?
#
loop_
_entity_poly.entity_id
_entity_poly.type
_entity_poly.pdbx_seq_one_letter_code
_entity_poly.pdbx_strand_id
1 'polypeptide(L)'
;MFLKLITCAYLLHLFMSNVFPKQHMKLLINLSYYCIYVYSFLEMKIKNIYLQFINNNTKLLGFMKYISKKYDEDNIEIISDNQSIITSNKDNSYWYYDIPNYCKFIIYSDPEPQTSRKNKIIIHNTDGIKNNSFKYTLCKYMFISVDLYIQNDLKQINYDLNLFFNGNNYYIANNKIDKYVICFLLYSRYGVYQKPETCKYKLNIIDQSANMFHLCERDVLHLYEDKYEIMEVICNGDNPYKECVMNKDESESENSSNESYEKIKENKIQ
;
A
#
# COMPACT_ATOMS: atom_id res chain seq x y z
N MET A 1 -40.03 -5.16 -26.92
CA MET A 1 -39.06 -6.19 -27.33
C MET A 1 -38.57 -7.02 -26.16
N PHE A 2 -38.15 -6.39 -25.06
CA PHE A 2 -37.68 -7.05 -23.84
C PHE A 2 -38.68 -8.04 -23.22
N LEU A 3 -39.94 -7.64 -23.09
CA LEU A 3 -41.00 -8.50 -22.52
C LEU A 3 -41.22 -9.79 -23.33
N LYS A 4 -41.20 -9.69 -24.67
CA LYS A 4 -41.36 -10.84 -25.59
C LYS A 4 -40.22 -11.84 -25.44
N LEU A 5 -39.00 -11.35 -25.18
CA LEU A 5 -37.81 -12.15 -25.01
C LEU A 5 -37.82 -12.90 -23.66
N ILE A 6 -38.27 -12.23 -22.58
CA ILE A 6 -38.48 -12.84 -21.27
C ILE A 6 -39.55 -13.93 -21.35
N THR A 7 -40.70 -13.66 -21.97
CA THR A 7 -41.76 -14.66 -22.12
C THR A 7 -41.31 -15.87 -22.95
N CYS A 8 -40.51 -15.65 -24.00
CA CYS A 8 -39.96 -16.73 -24.81
C CYS A 8 -38.97 -17.59 -24.00
N ALA A 9 -38.08 -16.96 -23.23
CA ALA A 9 -37.13 -17.65 -22.35
C ALA A 9 -37.86 -18.45 -21.26
N TYR A 10 -38.94 -17.91 -20.70
CA TYR A 10 -39.77 -18.58 -19.71
C TYR A 10 -40.47 -19.83 -20.27
N LEU A 11 -41.07 -19.72 -21.46
CA LEU A 11 -41.70 -20.86 -22.13
C LEU A 11 -40.67 -21.94 -22.51
N LEU A 12 -39.50 -21.54 -23.00
CA LEU A 12 -38.38 -22.46 -23.27
C LEU A 12 -37.92 -23.17 -21.98
N HIS A 13 -37.82 -22.43 -20.87
CA HIS A 13 -37.45 -22.98 -19.57
C HIS A 13 -38.46 -24.03 -19.10
N LEU A 14 -39.76 -23.73 -19.16
CA LEU A 14 -40.82 -24.68 -18.79
C LEU A 14 -40.80 -25.94 -19.67
N PHE A 15 -40.64 -25.76 -20.98
CA PHE A 15 -40.59 -26.87 -21.92
C PHE A 15 -39.39 -27.79 -21.66
N MET A 16 -38.18 -27.21 -21.56
CA MET A 16 -36.95 -27.97 -21.39
C MET A 16 -36.86 -28.62 -19.99
N SER A 17 -37.39 -27.97 -18.95
CA SER A 17 -37.44 -28.52 -17.59
C SER A 17 -38.31 -29.79 -17.52
N ASN A 18 -39.44 -29.80 -18.23
CA ASN A 18 -40.39 -30.92 -18.19
C ASN A 18 -40.01 -32.06 -19.15
N VAL A 19 -39.52 -31.75 -20.36
CA VAL A 19 -39.27 -32.76 -21.40
C VAL A 19 -37.84 -33.30 -21.36
N PHE A 20 -36.85 -32.46 -21.00
CA PHE A 20 -35.43 -32.81 -21.02
C PHE A 20 -34.68 -32.35 -19.75
N PRO A 21 -35.06 -32.84 -18.56
CA PRO A 21 -34.59 -32.30 -17.29
C PRO A 21 -33.07 -32.38 -17.10
N LYS A 22 -32.42 -33.46 -17.57
CA LYS A 22 -30.96 -33.62 -17.46
C LYS A 22 -30.21 -32.63 -18.36
N GLN A 23 -30.68 -32.44 -19.58
CA GLN A 23 -30.09 -31.52 -20.55
C GLN A 23 -30.33 -30.07 -20.12
N HIS A 24 -31.50 -29.77 -19.55
CA HIS A 24 -31.83 -28.47 -18.97
C HIS A 24 -30.93 -28.10 -17.80
N MET A 25 -30.69 -29.02 -16.86
CA MET A 25 -29.74 -28.78 -15.76
C MET A 25 -28.31 -28.54 -16.26
N LYS A 26 -27.85 -29.32 -17.25
CA LYS A 26 -26.53 -29.11 -17.87
C LYS A 26 -26.43 -27.75 -18.56
N LEU A 27 -27.50 -27.31 -19.23
CA LEU A 27 -27.59 -26.00 -19.86
C LEU A 27 -27.54 -24.87 -18.82
N LEU A 28 -28.26 -24.99 -17.71
CA LEU A 28 -28.25 -23.99 -16.63
C LEU A 28 -26.87 -23.88 -15.98
N ILE A 29 -26.22 -25.00 -15.68
CA ILE A 29 -24.85 -25.02 -15.13
C ILE A 29 -23.89 -24.30 -16.08
N ASN A 30 -23.92 -24.64 -17.36
CA ASN A 30 -23.07 -23.98 -18.36
C ASN A 30 -23.38 -22.48 -18.46
N LEU A 31 -24.66 -22.10 -18.47
CA LEU A 31 -25.05 -20.69 -18.51
C LEU A 31 -24.53 -19.92 -17.30
N SER A 32 -24.66 -20.48 -16.08
CA SER A 32 -24.12 -19.87 -14.87
C SER A 32 -22.60 -19.72 -14.91
N TYR A 33 -21.89 -20.74 -15.41
CA TYR A 33 -20.45 -20.70 -15.60
C TYR A 33 -20.06 -19.58 -16.57
N TYR A 34 -20.73 -19.46 -17.71
CA TYR A 34 -20.47 -18.39 -18.66
C TYR A 34 -20.83 -17.01 -18.12
N CYS A 35 -21.91 -16.86 -17.35
CA CYS A 35 -22.25 -15.60 -16.70
C CYS A 35 -21.15 -15.16 -15.73
N ILE A 36 -20.69 -16.06 -14.86
CA ILE A 36 -19.59 -15.79 -13.92
C ILE A 36 -18.31 -15.46 -14.70
N TYR A 37 -17.97 -16.27 -15.70
CA TYR A 37 -16.77 -16.06 -16.50
C TYR A 37 -16.76 -14.70 -17.21
N VAL A 38 -17.86 -14.35 -17.89
CA VAL A 38 -18.00 -13.07 -18.61
C VAL A 38 -17.97 -11.90 -17.63
N TYR A 39 -18.66 -12.01 -16.49
CA TYR A 39 -18.62 -10.98 -15.45
C TYR A 39 -17.19 -10.77 -14.94
N SER A 40 -16.50 -11.82 -14.51
CA SER A 40 -15.12 -11.74 -14.00
C SER A 40 -14.15 -11.22 -15.07
N PHE A 41 -14.32 -11.62 -16.33
CA PHE A 41 -13.52 -11.12 -17.44
C PHE A 41 -13.73 -9.63 -17.68
N LEU A 42 -14.99 -9.18 -17.73
CA LEU A 42 -15.32 -7.75 -17.86
C LEU A 42 -14.80 -6.95 -16.68
N GLU A 43 -14.97 -7.44 -15.45
CA GLU A 43 -14.45 -6.81 -14.24
C GLU A 43 -12.93 -6.65 -14.31
N MET A 44 -12.19 -7.70 -14.66
CA MET A 44 -10.74 -7.62 -14.86
C MET A 44 -10.35 -6.61 -15.93
N LYS A 45 -11.04 -6.61 -17.08
CA LYS A 45 -10.76 -5.68 -18.18
C LYS A 45 -11.01 -4.23 -17.77
N ILE A 46 -12.14 -3.96 -17.11
CA ILE A 46 -12.48 -2.63 -16.62
C ILE A 46 -11.45 -2.17 -15.58
N LYS A 47 -11.08 -3.02 -14.61
CA LYS A 47 -10.05 -2.71 -13.61
C LYS A 47 -8.70 -2.39 -14.27
N ASN A 48 -8.28 -3.18 -15.27
CA ASN A 48 -7.03 -2.93 -15.98
C ASN A 48 -7.05 -1.62 -16.77
N ILE A 49 -8.15 -1.32 -17.48
CA ILE A 49 -8.32 -0.06 -18.20
C ILE A 49 -8.29 1.12 -17.22
N TYR A 50 -9.00 1.00 -16.10
CA TYR A 50 -9.02 2.01 -15.05
C TYR A 50 -7.62 2.29 -14.49
N LEU A 51 -6.86 1.24 -14.17
CA LEU A 51 -5.47 1.35 -13.70
C LEU A 51 -4.55 1.99 -14.73
N GLN A 52 -4.63 1.57 -16.00
CA GLN A 52 -3.85 2.19 -17.08
C GLN A 52 -4.19 3.67 -17.28
N PHE A 53 -5.48 4.00 -17.23
CA PHE A 53 -5.96 5.37 -17.42
C PHE A 53 -5.50 6.29 -16.27
N ILE A 54 -5.52 5.81 -15.04
CA ILE A 54 -5.03 6.54 -13.86
C ILE A 54 -3.51 6.72 -13.91
N ASN A 55 -2.76 5.65 -14.18
CA ASN A 55 -1.30 5.70 -14.24
C ASN A 55 -0.82 6.71 -15.31
N ASN A 56 -1.57 6.87 -16.40
CA ASN A 56 -1.23 7.80 -17.48
C ASN A 56 -1.71 9.25 -17.21
N ASN A 57 -2.66 9.49 -16.29
CA ASN A 57 -3.24 10.80 -16.03
C ASN A 57 -3.47 11.08 -14.54
N THR A 58 -2.37 11.40 -13.85
CA THR A 58 -2.32 11.66 -12.40
C THR A 58 -3.24 12.81 -11.95
N LYS A 59 -3.42 13.84 -12.79
CA LYS A 59 -4.32 14.99 -12.51
C LYS A 59 -5.80 14.58 -12.45
N LEU A 60 -6.20 13.61 -13.27
CA LEU A 60 -7.58 13.16 -13.36
C LEU A 60 -7.97 12.27 -12.17
N LEU A 61 -7.00 11.54 -11.60
CA LEU A 61 -7.19 10.86 -10.30
C LEU A 61 -7.52 11.85 -9.18
N GLY A 62 -6.80 12.98 -9.12
CA GLY A 62 -7.08 14.04 -8.14
C GLY A 62 -8.50 14.57 -8.27
N PHE A 63 -8.98 14.77 -9.51
CA PHE A 63 -10.34 15.20 -9.80
C PHE A 63 -11.41 14.14 -9.46
N MET A 64 -11.16 12.87 -9.78
CA MET A 64 -12.07 11.78 -9.40
C MET A 64 -12.18 11.62 -7.89
N LYS A 65 -11.05 11.72 -7.16
CA LYS A 65 -11.04 11.75 -5.69
C LYS A 65 -11.78 12.95 -5.13
N TYR A 66 -11.71 14.10 -5.81
CA TYR A 66 -12.44 15.30 -5.42
C TYR A 66 -13.96 15.12 -5.58
N ILE A 67 -14.42 14.50 -6.68
CA ILE A 67 -15.84 14.23 -6.91
C ILE A 67 -16.37 13.12 -5.98
N SER A 68 -15.57 12.09 -5.71
CA SER A 68 -15.97 10.98 -4.84
C SER A 68 -15.87 11.30 -3.34
N LYS A 69 -15.38 12.49 -2.98
CA LYS A 69 -15.19 12.89 -1.59
C LYS A 69 -16.55 13.11 -0.93
N LYS A 70 -17.05 12.11 -0.20
CA LYS A 70 -18.03 12.36 0.86
C LYS A 70 -17.33 13.29 1.86
N TYR A 71 -17.94 14.44 2.08
CA TYR A 71 -17.39 15.53 2.87
C TYR A 71 -17.14 15.10 4.33
N ASP A 72 -15.91 15.36 4.78
CA ASP A 72 -15.44 15.69 6.13
C ASP A 72 -15.75 14.83 7.37
N GLU A 73 -16.56 13.77 7.30
CA GLU A 73 -16.83 12.94 8.48
C GLU A 73 -15.93 11.69 8.59
N ASP A 74 -15.51 11.12 7.47
CA ASP A 74 -14.67 9.92 7.49
C ASP A 74 -13.21 10.28 7.82
N ASN A 75 -12.72 9.73 8.93
CA ASN A 75 -11.35 9.93 9.43
C ASN A 75 -10.55 8.62 9.50
N ILE A 76 -11.15 7.48 9.17
CA ILE A 76 -10.50 6.18 9.07
C ILE A 76 -10.49 5.73 7.60
N GLU A 77 -9.33 5.37 7.10
CA GLU A 77 -9.13 4.75 5.79
C GLU A 77 -8.59 3.32 6.02
N ILE A 78 -9.35 2.31 5.60
CA ILE A 78 -8.93 0.90 5.64
C ILE A 78 -8.22 0.59 4.33
N ILE A 79 -6.95 0.21 4.40
CA ILE A 79 -6.09 0.08 3.22
C ILE A 79 -5.86 -1.38 2.85
N SER A 80 -6.11 -1.71 1.58
CA SER A 80 -5.67 -2.94 0.96
C SER A 80 -5.28 -2.68 -0.50
N ASP A 81 -4.33 -3.45 -1.03
CA ASP A 81 -3.81 -3.30 -2.40
C ASP A 81 -3.46 -1.85 -2.78
N ASN A 82 -2.81 -1.11 -1.86
CA ASN A 82 -2.41 0.31 -2.00
C ASN A 82 -3.55 1.32 -2.12
N GLN A 83 -4.79 0.92 -1.85
CA GLN A 83 -5.96 1.77 -1.97
C GLN A 83 -6.79 1.74 -0.69
N SER A 84 -7.47 2.85 -0.41
CA SER A 84 -8.52 2.85 0.60
C SER A 84 -9.71 2.08 0.04
N ILE A 85 -10.03 0.93 0.64
CA ILE A 85 -11.17 0.09 0.24
C ILE A 85 -12.45 0.52 0.94
N ILE A 86 -12.33 0.99 2.18
CA ILE A 86 -13.43 1.41 3.03
C ILE A 86 -12.97 2.67 3.76
N THR A 87 -13.81 3.71 3.75
CA THR A 87 -13.66 4.87 4.61
C THR A 87 -14.75 4.83 5.68
N SER A 88 -14.42 5.25 6.89
CA SER A 88 -15.38 5.30 7.99
C SER A 88 -15.00 6.39 8.98
N ASN A 89 -15.87 6.60 9.96
CA ASN A 89 -15.62 7.49 11.08
C ASN A 89 -15.32 6.67 12.34
N LYS A 90 -14.26 7.03 13.06
CA LYS A 90 -13.90 6.50 14.37
C LYS A 90 -15.05 6.52 15.38
N ASP A 91 -15.91 7.53 15.30
CA ASP A 91 -17.06 7.69 16.20
C ASP A 91 -18.23 6.76 15.84
N ASN A 92 -18.21 6.13 14.66
CA ASN A 92 -19.17 5.10 14.31
C ASN A 92 -18.87 3.81 15.10
N SER A 93 -19.74 3.43 16.02
CA SER A 93 -19.53 2.30 16.94
C SER A 93 -19.27 0.94 16.28
N TYR A 94 -19.46 0.80 14.96
CA TYR A 94 -19.32 -0.48 14.25
C TYR A 94 -18.19 -0.51 13.21
N TRP A 95 -17.41 0.57 13.03
CA TRP A 95 -16.43 0.67 11.93
C TRP A 95 -15.39 -0.47 11.93
N TYR A 96 -15.07 -1.04 13.10
CA TYR A 96 -14.09 -2.12 13.24
C TYR A 96 -14.61 -3.47 12.72
N TYR A 97 -15.93 -3.67 12.63
CA TYR A 97 -16.51 -4.87 12.01
C TYR A 97 -16.32 -4.88 10.49
N ASP A 98 -16.09 -3.71 9.90
CA ASP A 98 -15.90 -3.55 8.46
C ASP A 98 -14.46 -3.82 8.03
N ILE A 99 -13.54 -4.13 8.95
CA ILE A 99 -12.14 -4.44 8.62
C ILE A 99 -12.07 -5.85 8.02
N PRO A 100 -11.77 -6.00 6.72
CA PRO A 100 -11.65 -7.32 6.12
C PRO A 100 -10.32 -7.97 6.49
N ASN A 101 -10.28 -9.30 6.51
CA ASN A 101 -9.07 -10.08 6.84
C ASN A 101 -7.88 -9.83 5.90
N TYR A 102 -8.11 -9.29 4.71
CA TYR A 102 -7.07 -8.95 3.74
C TYR A 102 -6.61 -7.48 3.83
N CYS A 103 -7.06 -6.74 4.86
CA CYS A 103 -6.54 -5.42 5.19
C CYS A 103 -5.04 -5.50 5.49
N LYS A 104 -4.27 -4.55 4.97
CA LYS A 104 -2.82 -4.47 5.23
C LYS A 104 -2.52 -3.55 6.40
N PHE A 105 -3.18 -2.40 6.44
CA PHE A 105 -3.08 -1.44 7.53
C PHE A 105 -4.25 -0.46 7.47
N ILE A 106 -4.42 0.31 8.53
CA ILE A 106 -5.44 1.35 8.65
C ILE A 106 -4.74 2.69 8.84
N ILE A 107 -5.27 3.73 8.20
CA ILE A 107 -4.85 5.11 8.45
C ILE A 107 -5.96 5.84 9.19
N TYR A 108 -5.66 6.32 10.39
CA TYR A 108 -6.51 7.30 11.07
C TYR A 108 -5.98 8.70 10.80
N SER A 109 -6.90 9.60 10.48
CA SER A 109 -6.64 10.98 10.11
C SER A 109 -7.21 11.88 11.17
N ASP A 110 -6.39 12.35 12.11
CA ASP A 110 -6.87 13.24 13.15
C ASP A 110 -7.16 14.62 12.55
N PRO A 111 -8.43 15.06 12.50
CA PRO A 111 -8.76 16.41 12.08
C PRO A 111 -8.53 17.30 13.30
N GLU A 112 -7.29 17.74 13.53
CA GLU A 112 -7.06 18.76 14.56
C GLU A 112 -7.92 19.98 14.23
N PRO A 113 -8.81 20.44 15.13
CA PRO A 113 -9.85 21.41 14.79
C PRO A 113 -9.34 22.83 14.51
N GLN A 114 -8.03 23.08 14.53
CA GLN A 114 -7.46 24.43 14.42
C GLN A 114 -6.16 24.53 13.61
N THR A 115 -5.70 23.45 12.98
CA THR A 115 -4.49 23.48 12.15
C THR A 115 -4.83 23.02 10.73
N SER A 116 -4.16 23.57 9.72
CA SER A 116 -4.23 23.04 8.34
C SER A 116 -3.53 21.68 8.20
N ARG A 117 -3.16 21.04 9.33
CA ARG A 117 -2.38 19.82 9.43
C ARG A 117 -3.31 18.69 9.88
N LYS A 118 -3.26 17.56 9.17
CA LYS A 118 -3.96 16.33 9.54
C LYS A 118 -2.92 15.29 9.91
N ASN A 119 -2.91 14.88 11.18
CA ASN A 119 -1.98 13.86 11.67
C ASN A 119 -2.48 12.48 11.21
N LYS A 120 -1.61 11.72 10.53
CA LYS A 120 -1.92 10.43 9.92
C LYS A 120 -1.23 9.31 10.70
N ILE A 121 -2.02 8.54 11.43
CA ILE A 121 -1.57 7.41 12.26
C ILE A 121 -1.73 6.12 11.45
N ILE A 122 -0.69 5.29 11.38
CA ILE A 122 -0.70 4.04 10.62
C ILE A 122 -0.72 2.83 11.56
N ILE A 123 -1.78 2.03 11.48
CA ILE A 123 -2.00 0.85 12.32
C ILE A 123 -1.89 -0.41 11.46
N HIS A 124 -0.79 -1.16 11.61
CA HIS A 124 -0.53 -2.38 10.82
C HIS A 124 -1.20 -3.64 11.41
N ASN A 125 -1.30 -3.73 12.73
CA ASN A 125 -1.97 -4.86 13.38
C ASN A 125 -3.44 -4.50 13.60
N THR A 126 -4.32 -5.07 12.77
CA THR A 126 -5.75 -4.81 12.82
C THR A 126 -6.51 -5.70 13.79
N ASP A 127 -5.87 -6.74 14.31
CA ASP A 127 -6.50 -7.65 15.26
C ASP A 127 -6.66 -6.98 16.62
N GLY A 128 -7.90 -6.84 17.08
CA GLY A 128 -8.22 -6.30 18.40
C GLY A 128 -7.94 -4.80 18.54
N ILE A 129 -8.11 -4.00 17.48
CA ILE A 129 -8.04 -2.55 17.58
C ILE A 129 -9.04 -2.04 18.62
N LYS A 130 -8.55 -1.21 19.55
CA LYS A 130 -9.35 -0.55 20.59
C LYS A 130 -9.30 0.96 20.37
N ASN A 131 -10.21 1.71 20.99
CA ASN A 131 -10.20 3.18 20.91
C ASN A 131 -8.88 3.82 21.36
N ASN A 132 -8.12 3.16 22.24
CA ASN A 132 -6.79 3.62 22.65
C ASN A 132 -5.73 3.52 21.53
N SER A 133 -5.94 2.72 20.49
CA SER A 133 -5.03 2.59 19.34
C SER A 133 -4.91 3.88 18.52
N PHE A 134 -5.80 4.84 18.74
CA PHE A 134 -5.77 6.16 18.08
C PHE A 134 -5.08 7.24 18.92
N LYS A 135 -4.62 6.93 20.14
CA LYS A 135 -3.80 7.86 20.91
C LYS A 135 -2.39 7.85 20.33
N TYR A 136 -1.83 9.03 20.15
CA TYR A 136 -0.51 9.18 19.55
C TYR A 136 0.29 10.30 20.19
N THR A 137 1.60 10.24 20.00
CA THR A 137 2.52 11.34 20.23
C THR A 137 3.18 11.71 18.90
N LEU A 138 3.57 12.97 18.76
CA LEU A 138 4.26 13.43 17.55
C LEU A 138 5.72 12.96 17.57
N CYS A 139 6.23 12.60 16.41
CA CYS A 139 7.66 12.40 16.22
C CYS A 139 8.31 13.79 16.11
N LYS A 140 9.28 14.09 16.97
CA LYS A 140 10.06 15.34 16.95
C LYS A 140 11.08 15.35 15.81
N TYR A 141 11.45 14.16 15.33
CA TYR A 141 12.34 13.98 14.20
C TYR A 141 11.61 14.13 12.86
N MET A 142 12.16 14.92 11.93
CA MET A 142 11.59 15.13 10.59
C MET A 142 12.67 15.05 9.52
N PHE A 143 12.48 14.28 8.45
CA PHE A 143 13.45 14.25 7.35
C PHE A 143 13.41 15.55 6.53
N ILE A 144 14.56 15.93 6.00
CA ILE A 144 14.70 17.07 5.07
C ILE A 144 14.13 16.69 3.71
N SER A 145 14.46 15.49 3.22
CA SER A 145 13.90 14.95 1.99
C SER A 145 13.73 13.43 2.06
N VAL A 146 12.74 12.94 1.31
CA VAL A 146 12.46 11.52 1.13
C VAL A 146 12.12 11.30 -0.35
N ASP A 147 13.09 10.84 -1.13
CA ASP A 147 12.98 10.68 -2.58
C ASP A 147 12.89 9.20 -2.96
N LEU A 148 11.81 8.82 -3.64
CA LEU A 148 11.58 7.45 -4.09
C LEU A 148 12.01 7.28 -5.54
N TYR A 149 12.92 6.34 -5.77
CA TYR A 149 13.33 5.88 -7.07
C TYR A 149 12.71 4.52 -7.37
N ILE A 150 11.91 4.46 -8.42
CA ILE A 150 11.32 3.20 -8.90
C ILE A 150 12.08 2.76 -10.13
N GLN A 151 12.55 1.52 -10.11
CA GLN A 151 13.18 0.91 -11.27
C GLN A 151 12.10 0.21 -12.11
N ASN A 152 11.76 0.79 -13.25
CA ASN A 152 11.03 0.11 -14.32
C ASN A 152 11.99 -0.20 -15.47
N ASP A 153 11.70 -1.23 -16.26
CA ASP A 153 12.55 -1.76 -17.34
C ASP A 153 13.03 -0.72 -18.38
N LEU A 154 12.42 0.46 -18.42
CA LEU A 154 12.68 1.48 -19.44
C LEU A 154 13.15 2.83 -18.88
N LYS A 155 12.85 3.17 -17.60
CA LYS A 155 13.20 4.47 -16.99
C LYS A 155 13.23 4.38 -15.45
N GLN A 156 14.20 5.06 -14.85
CA GLN A 156 14.17 5.40 -13.43
C GLN A 156 13.39 6.70 -13.25
N ILE A 157 12.31 6.65 -12.48
CA ILE A 157 11.47 7.83 -12.18
C ILE A 157 11.63 8.14 -10.70
N ASN A 158 11.79 9.43 -10.38
CA ASN A 158 11.90 9.95 -9.02
C ASN A 158 10.57 10.59 -8.58
N TYR A 159 10.16 10.32 -7.34
CA TYR A 159 8.97 10.88 -6.70
C TYR A 159 9.30 11.40 -5.30
N ASP A 160 8.79 12.58 -4.95
CA ASP A 160 8.90 13.12 -3.58
C ASP A 160 7.90 12.42 -2.65
N LEU A 161 8.42 11.60 -1.73
CA LEU A 161 7.66 10.90 -0.71
C LEU A 161 7.84 11.48 0.70
N ASN A 162 8.11 12.78 0.80
CA ASN A 162 8.15 13.49 2.08
C ASN A 162 6.98 13.14 2.99
N LEU A 163 7.25 12.80 4.25
CA LEU A 163 6.22 12.35 5.20
C LEU A 163 5.33 13.49 5.70
N PHE A 164 5.64 14.74 5.34
CA PHE A 164 4.73 15.87 5.43
C PHE A 164 4.40 16.36 4.01
N PHE A 165 3.14 16.23 3.59
CA PHE A 165 2.73 16.57 2.23
C PHE A 165 1.27 17.02 2.17
N ASN A 166 1.00 18.16 1.53
CA ASN A 166 -0.34 18.75 1.39
C ASN A 166 -1.15 18.77 2.70
N GLY A 167 -0.51 19.15 3.80
CA GLY A 167 -1.12 19.20 5.14
C GLY A 167 -1.22 17.84 5.85
N ASN A 168 -1.01 16.71 5.18
CA ASN A 168 -0.96 15.42 5.85
C ASN A 168 0.40 15.21 6.50
N ASN A 169 0.40 14.87 7.79
CA ASN A 169 1.59 14.64 8.58
C ASN A 169 1.69 13.18 9.04
N TYR A 170 2.70 12.47 8.54
CA TYR A 170 3.01 11.10 8.94
C TYR A 170 4.14 11.01 9.99
N TYR A 171 4.70 12.13 10.46
CA TYR A 171 5.66 12.17 11.57
C TYR A 171 4.96 11.95 12.92
N ILE A 172 4.50 10.72 13.13
CA ILE A 172 3.81 10.26 14.34
C ILE A 172 4.65 9.13 14.95
N ALA A 173 4.83 9.15 16.27
CA ALA A 173 5.53 8.08 16.95
C ALA A 173 4.78 6.75 16.78
N ASN A 174 5.52 5.66 16.63
CA ASN A 174 5.08 4.31 16.29
C ASN A 174 4.56 4.10 14.87
N ASN A 175 4.57 5.12 14.00
CA ASN A 175 4.36 4.88 12.57
C ASN A 175 5.49 4.01 12.02
N LYS A 176 5.10 2.96 11.30
CA LYS A 176 6.01 2.11 10.53
C LYS A 176 5.82 2.43 9.06
N ILE A 177 6.88 2.78 8.36
CA ILE A 177 6.86 3.05 6.94
C ILE A 177 7.54 1.88 6.26
N ASP A 178 6.73 0.93 5.79
CA ASP A 178 7.16 -0.23 5.04
C ASP A 178 6.82 -0.07 3.55
N LYS A 179 7.12 -1.10 2.76
CA LYS A 179 6.80 -1.14 1.33
C LYS A 179 5.31 -0.97 1.02
N TYR A 180 4.41 -1.42 1.89
CA TYR A 180 2.96 -1.30 1.69
C TYR A 180 2.53 0.16 1.84
N VAL A 181 3.04 0.84 2.88
CA VAL A 181 2.82 2.28 3.09
C VAL A 181 3.42 3.08 1.95
N ILE A 182 4.64 2.76 1.50
CA ILE A 182 5.30 3.47 0.38
C ILE A 182 4.48 3.36 -0.91
N CYS A 183 4.03 2.15 -1.26
CA CYS A 183 3.19 1.94 -2.45
C CYS A 183 1.84 2.67 -2.34
N PHE A 184 1.25 2.70 -1.14
CA PHE A 184 0.05 3.51 -0.89
C PHE A 184 0.31 5.01 -1.03
N LEU A 185 1.40 5.54 -0.48
CA LEU A 185 1.75 6.97 -0.59
C LEU A 185 2.00 7.37 -2.05
N LEU A 186 2.69 6.53 -2.80
CA LEU A 186 2.93 6.71 -4.23
C LEU A 186 1.61 6.74 -5.02
N TYR A 187 0.72 5.77 -4.80
CA TYR A 187 -0.58 5.73 -5.46
C TYR A 187 -1.47 6.90 -5.03
N SER A 188 -1.48 7.24 -3.75
CA SER A 188 -2.37 8.27 -3.21
C SER A 188 -2.02 9.68 -3.74
N ARG A 189 -0.72 9.99 -3.87
CA ARG A 189 -0.21 11.30 -4.30
C ARG A 189 -0.07 11.44 -5.81
N TYR A 190 0.50 10.42 -6.45
CA TYR A 190 0.89 10.46 -7.85
C TYR A 190 0.04 9.56 -8.73
N GLY A 191 -0.86 8.74 -8.17
CA GLY A 191 -1.66 7.81 -8.95
C GLY A 191 -0.86 6.69 -9.61
N VAL A 192 0.37 6.47 -9.18
CA VAL A 192 1.23 5.42 -9.73
C VAL A 192 1.01 4.15 -8.92
N TYR A 193 0.36 3.17 -9.54
CA TYR A 193 0.10 1.89 -8.91
C TYR A 193 1.31 0.96 -9.01
N GLN A 194 1.78 0.44 -7.87
CA GLN A 194 2.88 -0.52 -7.77
C GLN A 194 2.53 -1.63 -6.79
N LYS A 195 2.62 -2.91 -7.19
CA LYS A 195 2.31 -4.02 -6.28
C LYS A 195 3.44 -4.17 -5.24
N PRO A 196 3.16 -4.13 -3.93
CA PRO A 196 4.19 -4.24 -2.88
C PRO A 196 4.99 -5.55 -2.92
N GLU A 197 4.43 -6.60 -3.49
CA GLU A 197 5.08 -7.91 -3.62
C GLU A 197 6.16 -7.93 -4.71
N THR A 198 6.04 -7.08 -5.73
CA THR A 198 6.93 -7.09 -6.92
C THR A 198 7.67 -5.78 -7.12
N CYS A 199 7.30 -4.71 -6.41
CA CYS A 199 7.91 -3.40 -6.54
C CYS A 199 9.34 -3.43 -5.99
N LYS A 200 10.31 -3.11 -6.86
CA LYS A 200 11.68 -2.82 -6.46
C LYS A 200 11.87 -1.32 -6.45
N TYR A 201 12.29 -0.78 -5.32
CA TYR A 201 12.51 0.65 -5.16
C TYR A 201 13.74 0.93 -4.31
N LYS A 202 14.27 2.13 -4.46
CA LYS A 202 15.26 2.72 -3.58
C LYS A 202 14.72 4.03 -3.04
N LEU A 203 14.62 4.14 -1.73
CA LEU A 203 14.19 5.37 -1.04
C LEU A 203 15.43 6.07 -0.49
N ASN A 204 15.73 7.26 -1.00
CA ASN A 204 16.82 8.09 -0.51
C ASN A 204 16.25 9.03 0.54
N ILE A 205 16.83 9.03 1.74
CA ILE A 205 16.40 9.89 2.83
C ILE A 205 17.57 10.77 3.25
N ILE A 206 17.30 12.06 3.40
CA ILE A 206 18.20 13.03 4.02
C ILE A 206 17.61 13.41 5.37
N ASP A 207 18.37 13.12 6.43
CA ASP A 207 17.96 13.33 7.81
C ASP A 207 18.21 14.79 8.27
N GLN A 208 17.78 15.18 9.48
CA GLN A 208 17.98 16.55 9.99
C GLN A 208 19.44 16.93 10.19
N SER A 209 20.29 15.92 10.38
CA SER A 209 21.74 16.05 10.55
C SER A 209 22.46 16.05 9.19
N ALA A 210 21.71 16.11 8.07
CA ALA A 210 22.20 16.01 6.70
C ALA A 210 22.91 14.69 6.36
N ASN A 211 22.67 13.63 7.13
CA ASN A 211 23.11 12.29 6.75
C ASN A 211 22.19 11.75 5.66
N MET A 212 22.80 11.12 4.66
CA MET A 212 22.09 10.45 3.57
C MET A 212 22.15 8.94 3.78
N PHE A 213 21.00 8.30 3.72
CA PHE A 213 20.90 6.84 3.74
C PHE A 213 19.83 6.36 2.76
N HIS A 214 19.85 5.05 2.52
CA HIS A 214 19.01 4.42 1.51
C HIS A 214 18.23 3.28 2.14
N LEU A 215 16.94 3.19 1.82
CA LEU A 215 16.07 2.07 2.17
C LEU A 215 15.64 1.34 0.90
N CYS A 216 15.54 0.03 0.99
CA CYS A 216 15.03 -0.85 -0.06
C CYS A 216 13.69 -1.46 0.37
N GLU A 217 13.13 -2.33 -0.47
CA GLU A 217 11.84 -3.00 -0.22
C GLU A 217 11.83 -3.95 0.99
N ARG A 218 13.01 -4.28 1.52
CA ARG A 218 13.20 -5.15 2.70
C ARG A 218 13.28 -4.37 4.01
N ASP A 219 13.45 -3.05 3.93
CA ASP A 219 13.64 -2.21 5.10
C ASP A 219 12.32 -1.62 5.57
N VAL A 220 12.19 -1.48 6.89
CA VAL A 220 11.07 -0.78 7.52
C VAL A 220 11.63 0.36 8.35
N LEU A 221 11.10 1.56 8.10
CA LEU A 221 11.43 2.75 8.86
C LEU A 221 10.45 2.89 10.03
N HIS A 222 10.97 2.82 11.24
CA HIS A 222 10.23 2.99 12.48
C HIS A 222 10.45 4.39 13.03
N LEU A 223 9.37 5.13 13.23
CA LEU A 223 9.41 6.44 13.88
C LEU A 223 9.13 6.29 15.37
N TYR A 224 9.96 6.89 16.21
CA TYR A 224 9.73 7.04 17.65
C TYR A 224 9.58 8.53 17.97
N GLU A 225 9.35 8.87 19.24
CA GLU A 225 9.16 10.26 19.64
C GLU A 225 10.39 11.13 19.33
N ASP A 226 11.60 10.64 19.64
CA ASP A 226 12.84 11.44 19.55
C ASP A 226 13.86 10.92 18.53
N LYS A 227 13.56 9.80 17.85
CA LYS A 227 14.48 9.14 16.91
C LYS A 227 13.73 8.35 15.86
N TYR A 228 14.47 7.88 14.85
CA TYR A 228 14.01 6.85 13.94
C TYR A 228 14.95 5.64 14.02
N GLU A 229 14.44 4.46 13.65
CA GLU A 229 15.25 3.26 13.47
C GLU A 229 14.88 2.62 12.13
N ILE A 230 15.87 1.97 11.52
CA ILE A 230 15.70 1.19 10.30
C ILE A 230 15.87 -0.27 10.68
N MET A 231 14.90 -1.11 10.34
CA MET A 231 14.96 -2.54 10.59
C MET A 231 14.82 -3.29 9.27
N GLU A 232 15.75 -4.18 8.98
CA GLU A 232 15.65 -5.09 7.84
C GLU A 232 14.71 -6.25 8.21
N VAL A 233 13.73 -6.52 7.35
CA VAL A 233 12.84 -7.67 7.48
C VAL A 233 13.60 -8.90 6.96
N ILE A 234 14.19 -9.65 7.89
CA ILE A 234 14.80 -10.94 7.57
C ILE A 234 13.69 -11.94 7.28
N CYS A 235 13.46 -12.24 6.00
CA CYS A 235 12.65 -13.37 5.59
C CYS A 235 13.41 -14.67 5.95
N ASN A 236 13.07 -15.32 7.06
CA ASN A 236 13.47 -16.70 7.30
C ASN A 236 12.76 -17.60 6.29
N GLY A 237 13.45 -17.98 5.23
CA GLY A 237 12.96 -18.91 4.21
C GLY A 237 13.95 -19.09 3.07
N ASP A 238 14.54 -20.29 2.99
CA ASP A 238 15.55 -20.72 2.04
C ASP A 238 15.21 -20.43 0.58
N ASN A 239 16.09 -19.70 -0.13
CA ASN A 239 16.26 -19.88 -1.58
C ASN A 239 17.64 -19.36 -2.09
N PRO A 240 18.33 -20.10 -2.98
CA PRO A 240 19.77 -19.99 -3.22
C PRO A 240 20.08 -19.13 -4.45
N TYR A 241 19.75 -17.84 -4.41
CA TYR A 241 20.27 -16.89 -5.41
C TYR A 241 20.87 -15.69 -4.70
N LYS A 242 22.02 -15.96 -4.08
CA LYS A 242 22.98 -14.97 -3.64
C LYS A 242 23.94 -14.72 -4.81
N GLU A 243 23.70 -13.66 -5.57
CA GLU A 243 24.76 -13.01 -6.34
C GLU A 243 24.46 -11.51 -6.38
N CYS A 244 24.77 -10.84 -5.26
CA CYS A 244 25.12 -9.43 -5.31
C CYS A 244 26.58 -9.38 -5.76
N VAL A 245 26.81 -9.27 -7.07
CA VAL A 245 28.11 -8.88 -7.60
C VAL A 245 28.31 -7.40 -7.26
N MET A 246 29.03 -7.15 -6.17
CA MET A 246 29.66 -5.85 -5.95
C MET A 246 30.90 -5.78 -6.83
N ASN A 247 30.87 -4.97 -7.88
CA ASN A 247 32.10 -4.43 -8.44
C ASN A 247 32.57 -3.32 -7.49
N LYS A 248 33.50 -3.66 -6.59
CA LYS A 248 34.44 -2.70 -6.03
C LYS A 248 35.73 -2.83 -6.81
N ASP A 249 36.18 -1.72 -7.37
CA ASP A 249 37.50 -1.59 -7.97
C ASP A 249 38.57 -2.02 -6.95
N GLU A 250 39.36 -3.02 -7.33
CA GLU A 250 40.63 -3.35 -6.69
C GLU A 250 41.75 -2.62 -7.45
N SER A 251 42.52 -1.82 -6.71
CA SER A 251 43.94 -1.65 -6.97
C SER A 251 44.68 -1.98 -5.67
N GLU A 252 45.10 -3.23 -5.60
CA GLU A 252 46.30 -3.81 -4.98
C GLU A 252 47.07 -3.01 -3.90
N SER A 253 47.23 -3.59 -2.72
CA SER A 253 48.48 -4.30 -2.34
C SER A 253 48.42 -4.85 -0.90
N GLU A 254 48.64 -6.17 -0.80
CA GLU A 254 49.39 -6.96 0.20
C GLU A 254 49.65 -6.33 1.61
N ASN A 255 49.44 -6.97 2.77
CA ASN A 255 49.83 -8.32 3.15
C ASN A 255 49.28 -8.72 4.56
N SER A 256 49.01 -10.02 4.72
CA SER A 256 49.01 -10.90 5.91
C SER A 256 48.50 -10.50 7.33
N SER A 257 47.57 -11.35 7.78
CA SER A 257 47.52 -12.10 9.05
C SER A 257 46.77 -11.57 10.29
N ASN A 258 46.04 -12.54 10.85
CA ASN A 258 45.60 -12.77 12.24
C ASN A 258 44.20 -12.36 12.70
N GLU A 259 43.61 -13.34 13.37
CA GLU A 259 42.34 -13.41 14.08
C GLU A 259 42.12 -12.25 15.05
N SER A 260 40.87 -11.78 15.18
CA SER A 260 40.14 -11.64 16.46
C SER A 260 38.94 -10.68 16.31
N TYR A 261 37.88 -10.98 17.06
CA TYR A 261 36.67 -10.17 17.20
C TYR A 261 36.96 -8.85 17.90
N GLU A 262 36.27 -7.76 17.54
CA GLU A 262 36.05 -6.66 18.49
C GLU A 262 34.77 -5.85 18.24
N LYS A 263 34.00 -5.67 19.32
CA LYS A 263 32.97 -4.64 19.50
C LYS A 263 33.68 -3.31 19.73
N ILE A 264 33.31 -2.24 19.03
CA ILE A 264 33.74 -0.90 19.39
C ILE A 264 32.56 -0.12 19.98
N LYS A 265 32.75 0.33 21.22
CA LYS A 265 31.92 1.30 21.92
C LYS A 265 32.72 2.59 22.12
N GLU A 266 32.01 3.70 21.91
CA GLU A 266 32.13 5.02 22.53
C GLU A 266 33.33 5.93 22.18
N ASN A 267 32.99 7.17 21.81
CA ASN A 267 33.70 8.35 22.28
C ASN A 267 32.67 9.42 22.70
N LYS A 268 32.65 9.71 24.01
CA LYS A 268 32.24 11.00 24.57
C LYS A 268 33.51 11.84 24.72
N ILE A 269 33.48 13.10 24.30
CA ILE A 269 34.46 14.11 24.70
C ILE A 269 33.74 15.10 25.62
N GLN A 270 34.40 15.42 26.74
CA GLN A 270 34.04 16.43 27.74
C GLN A 270 34.25 17.84 27.19
#